data_AF-A0A497M1Y6-F1
#
_entry.id   AF-A0A497M1Y6-F1
#
_cell.length_a   1.000
_cell.length_b   1.000
_cell.length_c   1.000
_cell.angle_alpha   90.00
_cell.angle_beta   90.00
_cell.angle_gamma   90.00
#
_symmetry.space_group_name_H-M   'P 1'
#
loop_
_entity.id
_entity.type
_entity.pdbx_description
1 polymer ?
#
loop_
_entity_poly.entity_id
_entity_poly.type
_entity_poly.pdbx_seq_one_letter_code
_entity_poly.pdbx_strand_id
1 'polypeptide(L)'
;MLGFIGVTIGAYIVIESVLSISRLFKISEYIVSFFLVAIGTSLPELAVDLTAIRKKEYELAIGDAIGSCIMDASFSIGIGLLLFPQSISGELATITTIYTILASVIVVLTLTLRGKLDKKSGALFLVIYALSYLLILA
;
A
#
# COMPACT_ATOMS: atom_id res chain seq x y z
N MET A 1 -2.22 -23.78 9.33
CA MET A 1 -1.05 -23.74 10.24
C MET A 1 0.25 -23.47 9.49
N LEU A 2 0.60 -24.27 8.46
CA LEU A 2 1.81 -24.02 7.65
C LEU A 2 1.87 -22.62 7.02
N GLY A 3 0.75 -22.13 6.45
CA GLY A 3 0.69 -20.78 5.88
C GLY A 3 0.98 -19.68 6.90
N PHE A 4 0.43 -19.79 8.12
CA PHE A 4 0.69 -18.83 9.19
C PHE A 4 2.17 -18.81 9.59
N ILE A 5 2.78 -19.98 9.76
CA ILE A 5 4.21 -20.10 10.04
C ILE A 5 5.04 -19.49 8.92
N GLY A 6 4.69 -19.77 7.66
CA GLY A 6 5.36 -19.21 6.49
C GLY A 6 5.29 -17.69 6.45
N VAL A 7 4.12 -17.10 6.72
CA VAL A 7 3.94 -15.65 6.77
C VAL A 7 4.77 -15.03 7.91
N THR A 8 4.77 -15.62 9.10
CA THR A 8 5.54 -15.10 10.24
C THR A 8 7.05 -15.11 9.96
N ILE A 9 7.57 -16.22 9.41
CA ILE A 9 8.99 -16.33 9.04
C ILE A 9 9.32 -15.36 7.90
N GLY A 10 8.47 -15.29 6.88
CA GLY A 10 8.65 -14.37 5.76
C GLY A 10 8.68 -12.91 6.21
N ALA A 11 7.75 -12.51 7.07
CA ALA A 11 7.72 -11.17 7.64
C ALA A 11 9.01 -10.85 8.40
N TYR A 12 9.51 -11.77 9.22
CA TYR A 12 10.78 -11.58 9.94
C TYR A 12 11.97 -11.39 8.97
N ILE A 13 12.07 -12.23 7.94
CA ILE A 13 13.14 -12.14 6.92
C ILE A 13 13.06 -10.81 6.16
N VAL A 14 11.86 -10.36 5.80
CA VAL A 14 11.66 -9.07 5.10
C VAL A 14 12.16 -7.92 5.96
N ILE A 15 11.80 -7.87 7.25
CA ILE A 15 12.24 -6.81 8.16
C ILE A 15 13.78 -6.81 8.32
N GLU A 16 14.39 -7.97 8.56
CA GLU A 16 15.86 -8.08 8.65
C GLU A 16 16.57 -7.64 7.36
N SER A 17 15.97 -7.94 6.20
CA SER A 17 16.47 -7.51 4.89
C SER A 17 16.38 -5.99 4.73
N VAL A 18 15.27 -5.38 5.14
CA VAL A 18 15.09 -3.91 5.14
C VAL A 18 16.14 -3.22 5.99
N LEU A 19 16.36 -3.70 7.22
CA LEU A 19 17.39 -3.18 8.12
C LEU A 19 18.80 -3.32 7.50
N SER A 20 19.09 -4.45 6.87
CA SER A 20 20.37 -4.71 6.22
C SER A 20 20.60 -3.79 5.02
N ILE A 21 19.59 -3.60 4.16
CA ILE A 21 19.64 -2.70 3.00
C ILE A 21 19.81 -1.25 3.47
N SER A 22 19.03 -0.81 4.47
CA SER A 22 19.14 0.52 5.05
C SER A 22 20.56 0.82 5.55
N ARG A 23 21.19 -0.12 6.28
CA ARG A 23 22.57 0.01 6.77
C ARG A 23 23.60 0.01 5.65
N LEU A 24 23.45 -0.86 4.65
CA LEU A 24 24.40 -0.99 3.54
C LEU A 24 24.42 0.27 2.67
N PHE A 25 23.23 0.80 2.34
CA PHE A 25 23.07 1.97 1.46
C PHE A 25 23.02 3.29 2.22
N LYS A 26 23.04 3.27 3.56
CA LYS A 26 22.93 4.45 4.44
C LYS A 26 21.70 5.32 4.13
N ILE A 27 20.58 4.68 3.81
CA ILE A 27 19.28 5.32 3.55
C ILE A 27 18.32 5.00 4.70
N SER A 28 17.31 5.82 4.92
CA SER A 28 16.38 5.59 6.05
C SER A 28 15.59 4.29 5.87
N GLU A 29 15.36 3.58 6.97
CA GLU A 29 14.51 2.38 7.00
C GLU A 29 13.10 2.67 6.49
N TYR A 30 12.60 3.89 6.72
CA TYR A 30 11.32 4.37 6.21
C TYR A 30 11.27 4.37 4.69
N ILE A 31 12.30 4.89 4.01
CA ILE A 31 12.36 4.91 2.53
C ILE A 31 12.38 3.48 1.99
N VAL A 32 13.23 2.61 2.55
CA VAL A 32 13.30 1.21 2.12
C VAL A 32 11.94 0.51 2.31
N SER A 33 11.28 0.75 3.43
CA SER A 33 9.95 0.19 3.72
C SER A 33 8.88 0.73 2.76
N PHE A 34 8.86 2.04 2.53
CA PHE A 34 7.90 2.69 1.65
C PHE A 34 8.01 2.21 0.20
N PHE A 35 9.22 1.98 -0.31
CA PHE A 35 9.41 1.53 -1.69
C PHE A 35 9.35 0.01 -1.84
N LEU A 36 10.10 -0.75 -1.04
CA LEU A 36 10.23 -2.19 -1.24
C LEU A 36 9.15 -2.98 -0.51
N VAL A 37 8.88 -2.66 0.76
CA VAL A 37 7.93 -3.44 1.57
C VAL A 37 6.52 -3.19 1.08
N ALA A 38 6.12 -1.93 0.87
CA ALA A 38 4.78 -1.60 0.41
C ALA A 38 4.45 -2.26 -0.94
N ILE A 39 5.37 -2.24 -1.91
CA ILE A 39 5.18 -2.94 -3.18
C ILE A 39 5.11 -4.45 -2.93
N GLY A 40 6.05 -5.00 -2.13
CA GLY A 40 6.14 -6.42 -1.85
C GLY A 40 4.87 -6.99 -1.21
N THR A 41 4.25 -6.25 -0.29
CA THR A 41 3.03 -6.67 0.39
C THR A 41 1.81 -6.62 -0.50
N SER A 42 1.78 -5.77 -1.54
CA SER A 42 0.63 -5.64 -2.47
C SER A 42 0.75 -6.51 -3.73
N LEU A 43 1.88 -7.19 -3.94
CA LEU A 43 2.07 -8.11 -5.07
C LEU A 43 1.10 -9.30 -5.06
N PRO A 44 0.81 -9.95 -3.91
CA PRO A 44 -0.18 -11.03 -3.85
C PRO A 44 -1.58 -10.59 -4.29
N GLU A 45 -2.04 -9.43 -3.81
CA GLU A 45 -3.33 -8.81 -4.13
C GLU A 45 -3.38 -8.49 -5.64
N LEU A 46 -2.31 -7.89 -6.18
CA LEU A 46 -2.21 -7.66 -7.62
C LEU A 46 -2.32 -8.95 -8.43
N ALA A 47 -1.75 -10.06 -7.95
CA ALA A 47 -1.86 -11.36 -8.61
C ALA A 47 -3.29 -11.92 -8.55
N VAL A 48 -4.00 -11.74 -7.42
CA VAL A 48 -5.41 -12.10 -7.25
C VAL A 48 -6.29 -11.27 -8.20
N ASP A 49 -6.12 -9.94 -8.20
CA ASP A 49 -6.85 -9.00 -9.06
C ASP A 49 -6.67 -9.31 -10.54
N LEU A 50 -5.42 -9.52 -10.99
CA LEU A 50 -5.12 -9.87 -12.38
C LEU A 50 -5.77 -11.21 -12.77
N THR A 51 -5.82 -12.17 -11.84
CA THR A 51 -6.46 -13.46 -12.07
C THR A 51 -7.98 -13.32 -12.18
N ALA A 52 -8.62 -12.54 -11.30
CA ALA A 52 -10.04 -12.25 -11.33
C ALA A 52 -10.44 -11.51 -12.62
N ILE A 53 -9.67 -10.50 -13.02
CA ILE A 53 -9.87 -9.76 -14.28
C ILE A 53 -9.79 -10.72 -15.49
N ARG A 54 -8.82 -11.63 -15.53
CA ARG A 54 -8.70 -12.64 -16.60
C ARG A 54 -9.90 -13.59 -16.66
N LYS A 55 -10.51 -13.88 -15.52
CA LYS A 55 -11.75 -14.66 -15.40
C LYS A 55 -13.02 -13.84 -15.65
N LYS A 56 -12.90 -12.54 -15.94
CA LYS A 56 -14.01 -11.58 -16.10
C LYS A 56 -14.82 -11.35 -14.80
N GLU A 57 -14.21 -11.62 -13.64
CA GLU A 57 -14.77 -11.38 -12.31
C GLU A 57 -14.38 -9.98 -11.81
N TYR A 58 -14.82 -8.94 -12.54
CA TYR A 58 -14.39 -7.56 -12.26
C TYR A 58 -14.85 -7.03 -10.90
N GLU A 59 -16.03 -7.46 -10.45
CA GLU A 59 -16.57 -7.08 -9.13
C GLU A 59 -15.69 -7.62 -7.99
N LEU A 60 -15.12 -8.82 -8.15
CA LEU A 60 -14.21 -9.41 -7.19
C LEU A 60 -12.90 -8.62 -7.11
N ALA A 61 -12.31 -8.27 -8.26
CA ALA A 61 -11.08 -7.49 -8.30
C ALA A 61 -11.25 -6.09 -7.68
N ILE A 62 -12.36 -5.41 -7.98
CA ILE A 62 -12.64 -4.09 -7.39
C ILE A 62 -12.90 -4.22 -5.88
N GLY A 63 -13.62 -5.26 -5.46
CA GLY A 63 -13.89 -5.53 -4.04
C GLY A 63 -12.61 -5.81 -3.26
N ASP A 64 -11.69 -6.61 -3.80
CA ASP A 64 -10.39 -6.90 -3.19
C ASP A 64 -9.52 -5.64 -3.07
N ALA A 65 -9.36 -4.90 -4.17
CA ALA A 65 -8.56 -3.67 -4.19
C ALA A 65 -9.06 -2.59 -3.21
N ILE A 66 -10.37 -2.42 -3.05
CA ILE A 66 -10.93 -1.46 -2.10
C ILE A 66 -10.84 -2.01 -0.66
N GLY A 67 -11.13 -3.30 -0.48
CA GLY A 67 -11.11 -3.96 0.82
C GLY A 67 -9.73 -3.97 1.46
N SER A 68 -8.68 -4.26 0.68
CA SER A 68 -7.28 -4.24 1.13
C SER A 68 -6.86 -2.85 1.60
N CYS A 69 -7.15 -1.80 0.80
CA CYS A 69 -6.87 -0.41 1.19
C CYS A 69 -7.51 -0.02 2.53
N ILE A 70 -8.77 -0.44 2.76
CA ILE A 70 -9.47 -0.18 4.02
C ILE A 70 -8.81 -0.95 5.17
N MET A 71 -8.49 -2.22 4.98
CA MET A 71 -7.83 -3.05 6.00
C MET A 71 -6.45 -2.51 6.39
N ASP A 72 -5.65 -2.09 5.42
CA ASP A 72 -4.32 -1.55 5.66
C ASP A 72 -4.37 -0.22 6.42
N ALA A 73 -5.22 0.70 5.98
CA ALA A 73 -5.35 2.02 6.59
C ALA A 73 -5.98 1.97 8.01
N SER A 74 -6.79 0.96 8.31
CA SER A 74 -7.51 0.85 9.59
C SER A 74 -6.92 -0.20 10.52
N PHE A 75 -7.05 -1.47 10.18
CA PHE A 75 -6.72 -2.59 11.06
C PHE A 75 -5.21 -2.80 11.18
N SER A 76 -4.50 -2.80 10.05
CA SER A 76 -3.05 -3.10 10.02
C SER A 76 -2.25 -2.05 10.80
N ILE A 77 -2.51 -0.76 10.55
CA ILE A 77 -1.90 0.34 11.31
C ILE A 77 -2.41 0.37 12.76
N GLY A 78 -3.73 0.22 12.96
CA GLY A 78 -4.36 0.33 14.28
C GLY A 78 -3.88 -0.72 15.28
N ILE A 79 -3.77 -1.98 14.85
CA ILE A 79 -3.31 -3.06 15.74
C ILE A 79 -1.82 -2.91 16.08
N GLY A 80 -1.00 -2.41 15.14
CA GLY A 80 0.41 -2.14 15.39
C GLY A 80 0.61 -1.13 16.51
N LEU A 81 -0.08 0.01 16.43
CA LEU A 81 -0.02 1.07 17.46
C LEU A 81 -0.64 0.67 18.80
N LEU A 82 -1.67 -0.19 18.78
CA LEU A 82 -2.32 -0.68 19.99
C LEU A 82 -1.41 -1.64 20.77
N LEU A 83 -0.69 -2.53 20.07
CA LEU A 83 0.21 -3.49 20.69
C LEU A 83 1.59 -2.88 21.03
N PHE A 84 2.10 -2.00 20.17
CA PHE A 84 3.41 -1.37 20.32
C PHE A 84 3.31 0.15 20.08
N PRO A 85 2.96 0.92 21.13
CA PRO A 85 2.87 2.37 21.02
C PRO A 85 4.23 2.97 20.63
N GLN A 86 4.25 3.68 19.50
CA GLN A 86 5.44 4.33 18.95
C GLN A 86 5.12 5.79 18.62
N SER A 87 6.06 6.69 18.90
CA SER A 87 5.97 8.09 18.50
C SER A 87 6.38 8.24 17.03
N ILE A 88 5.44 8.65 16.18
CA ILE A 88 5.69 8.95 14.77
C ILE A 88 5.98 10.45 14.62
N SER A 89 6.86 10.84 13.69
CA SER A 89 7.02 12.25 13.32
C SER A 89 5.66 12.83 12.87
N GLY A 90 5.17 13.82 13.62
CA GLY A 90 3.86 14.43 13.36
C GLY A 90 3.75 15.06 11.97
N GLU A 91 4.85 15.61 11.45
CA GLU A 91 4.88 16.24 10.13
C GLU A 91 4.70 15.21 9.01
N LEU A 92 5.52 14.14 9.00
CA LEU A 92 5.43 13.08 8.00
C LEU A 92 4.08 12.35 8.05
N ALA A 93 3.57 12.08 9.25
CA ALA A 93 2.26 11.47 9.43
C ALA A 93 1.13 12.36 8.89
N THR A 94 1.20 13.68 9.13
CA THR A 94 0.18 14.62 8.64
C THR A 94 0.21 14.70 7.12
N ILE A 95 1.39 14.86 6.53
CA ILE A 95 1.57 14.97 5.08
C ILE A 95 1.06 13.71 4.37
N THR A 96 1.49 12.53 4.82
CA THR A 96 1.08 11.24 4.21
C THR A 96 -0.41 10.96 4.40
N THR A 97 -0.99 11.33 5.55
CA THR A 97 -2.43 11.17 5.82
C THR A 97 -3.25 12.07 4.90
N ILE A 98 -2.91 13.36 4.81
CA ILE A 98 -3.62 14.31 3.93
C ILE A 98 -3.53 13.84 2.48
N TYR A 99 -2.35 13.42 2.04
CA TYR A 99 -2.14 12.90 0.70
C TYR A 99 -3.02 11.68 0.41
N THR A 100 -3.03 10.70 1.32
CA THR A 100 -3.80 9.46 1.17
C THR A 100 -5.29 9.72 1.10
N ILE A 101 -5.81 10.65 1.93
CA ILE A 101 -7.21 11.07 1.89
C ILE A 101 -7.55 11.73 0.55
N LEU A 102 -6.74 12.69 0.09
CA LEU A 102 -6.96 13.37 -1.19
C LEU A 102 -6.92 12.39 -2.37
N ALA A 103 -5.93 11.51 -2.40
CA ALA A 103 -5.83 10.46 -3.42
C ALA A 103 -7.06 9.55 -3.42
N SER A 104 -7.50 9.11 -2.23
CA SER A 104 -8.69 8.25 -2.09
C SER A 104 -9.97 8.95 -2.58
N VAL A 105 -10.14 10.23 -2.24
CA VAL A 105 -11.28 11.04 -2.71
C VAL A 105 -11.26 11.16 -4.23
N ILE A 106 -10.09 11.44 -4.85
CA ILE A 106 -9.97 11.53 -6.31
C ILE A 106 -10.30 10.19 -6.97
N VAL A 107 -9.83 9.07 -6.42
CA VAL A 107 -10.12 7.72 -6.92
C VAL A 107 -11.62 7.45 -6.87
N VAL A 108 -12.26 7.65 -5.70
CA VAL A 108 -13.70 7.42 -5.52
C VAL A 108 -14.53 8.32 -6.42
N LEU A 109 -14.22 9.61 -6.52
CA LEU A 109 -14.91 10.54 -7.42
C LEU A 109 -14.77 10.13 -8.88
N THR A 110 -13.56 9.71 -9.30
CA THR A 110 -13.32 9.25 -10.67
C THR A 110 -14.15 8.02 -11.00
N LEU A 111 -14.23 7.05 -10.07
CA LEU A 111 -15.00 5.82 -10.26
C LEU A 111 -16.50 6.09 -10.28
N THR A 112 -17.01 6.92 -9.36
CA THR A 112 -18.44 7.24 -9.25
C THR A 112 -18.94 8.11 -10.40
N LEU A 113 -18.20 9.15 -10.79
CA LEU A 113 -18.60 10.06 -11.87
C LEU A 113 -18.51 9.43 -13.26
N ARG A 114 -17.49 8.59 -13.50
CA ARG A 114 -17.29 7.98 -14.82
C ARG A 114 -18.02 6.65 -14.98
N GLY A 115 -18.38 5.98 -13.88
CA GLY A 115 -19.08 4.69 -13.87
C GLY A 115 -18.32 3.54 -14.55
N LYS A 116 -17.03 3.74 -14.86
CA LYS A 116 -16.17 2.74 -15.50
C LYS A 116 -14.70 3.00 -15.23
N LEU A 117 -13.92 1.93 -15.17
CA LEU A 117 -12.46 1.97 -15.10
C LEU A 117 -11.89 1.81 -16.53
N ASP A 118 -11.52 2.92 -17.18
CA ASP A 118 -10.87 2.90 -18.49
C ASP A 118 -9.36 3.19 -18.37
N LYS A 119 -8.63 3.05 -19.49
CA LYS A 119 -7.17 3.32 -19.53
C LYS A 119 -6.80 4.73 -19.06
N LYS A 120 -7.71 5.71 -19.21
CA LYS A 120 -7.47 7.09 -18.78
C LYS A 120 -7.58 7.21 -17.25
N SER A 121 -8.57 6.58 -16.63
CA SER A 121 -8.67 6.50 -15.16
C SER A 121 -7.46 5.77 -14.57
N GLY A 122 -7.04 4.66 -15.18
CA GLY A 122 -5.84 3.93 -14.76
C GLY A 122 -4.56 4.79 -14.86
N ALA A 123 -4.38 5.51 -15.97
CA ALA A 123 -3.24 6.42 -16.12
C ALA A 123 -3.25 7.54 -15.08
N LEU A 124 -4.42 8.12 -14.79
CA LEU A 124 -4.58 9.12 -13.72
C LEU A 124 -4.16 8.56 -12.36
N PHE A 125 -4.59 7.35 -12.01
CA PHE A 125 -4.24 6.72 -10.73
C PHE A 125 -2.75 6.41 -10.62
N LEU A 126 -2.11 5.99 -11.72
CA LEU A 126 -0.66 5.81 -11.77
C LEU A 126 0.11 7.13 -11.61
N VAL A 127 -0.41 8.23 -12.16
CA VAL A 127 0.18 9.56 -11.96
C VAL A 127 0.07 9.99 -10.49
N ILE A 128 -1.11 9.80 -9.86
CA ILE A 128 -1.29 10.06 -8.42
C ILE A 128 -0.34 9.17 -7.61
N TYR A 129 -0.19 7.90 -7.96
CA TYR A 129 0.77 7.03 -7.28
C TYR A 129 2.22 7.53 -7.45
N ALA A 130 2.63 7.93 -8.66
CA ALA A 130 3.96 8.46 -8.92
C ALA A 130 4.25 9.78 -8.17
N LEU A 131 3.26 10.67 -8.04
CA LEU A 131 3.38 11.91 -7.29
C LEU A 131 3.61 11.66 -5.79
N SER A 132 3.11 10.56 -5.23
CA SER A 132 3.33 10.21 -3.82
C SER A 132 4.81 10.01 -3.51
N TYR A 133 5.57 9.43 -4.44
CA TYR A 133 7.01 9.22 -4.28
C TYR A 133 7.79 10.53 -4.27
N LEU A 134 7.43 11.46 -5.14
CA LEU A 134 8.08 12.78 -5.18
C LEU A 134 7.85 13.55 -3.88
N LEU A 135 6.65 13.45 -3.30
CA LEU A 135 6.28 14.12 -2.06
C LEU A 135 6.97 13.52 -0.83
N ILE A 136 7.32 12.23 -0.85
CA ILE A 136 8.03 11.55 0.25
C ILE A 136 9.56 11.71 0.14
N LEU A 137 10.08 11.88 -1.08
CA LEU A 137 11.50 12.11 -1.33
C LEU A 137 11.91 13.59 -1.23
N ALA A 138 10.96 14.52 -1.29
CA ALA A 138 11.15 15.96 -1.16
C ALA A 138 11.32 16.38 0.31
#